data_AF-A0AAD0APS1-F1
#
_entry.id   AF-A0AAD0APS1-F1
#
_cell.length_a   1.000
_cell.length_b   1.000
_cell.length_c   1.000
_cell.angle_alpha   90.00
_cell.angle_beta   90.00
_cell.angle_gamma   90.00
#
_symmetry.space_group_name_H-M   'P 1'
#
loop_
_entity.id
_entity.type
_entity.pdbx_description
1 polymer ?
#
loop_
_entity_poly.entity_id
_entity_poly.type
_entity_poly.pdbx_seq_one_letter_code
_entity_poly.pdbx_strand_id
1 'polypeptide(L)'
;MKKVENRQPFTLYTYALISLIVTDIFVIIFLVVRILSKQKIYVIIAILLIMVYFITRAIVNCLKYYISKEECYCENGTLMYKRILFKKFILKEMEIPLLNIQKVIDKGHIPSHNARRDVLNPLHYVVLFFNYYERILLEMKTGDKYEIFIYAFPYGTRAEELEKIYNDNDFLKSFDELKEMIEEEQKKILFNQKVENLMEKYNFPLDERYSYILNKILDEEKLYISEKDNNFIINGDSEAIKDLEIFKDINFEEIDFYVFYVNYLSKKEYENKKVLVGYNGIDGKEVTMLKFKEDINEIRDGRSTLKKS
;
A
#
# COMPACT_ATOMS: atom_id res chain seq x y z
N MET A 1 -1.34 3.77 -14.81
CA MET A 1 -1.63 3.65 -13.37
C MET A 1 -2.54 2.44 -13.16
N LYS A 2 -2.08 1.43 -12.40
CA LYS A 2 -2.91 0.26 -12.05
C LYS A 2 -4.06 0.77 -11.16
N LYS A 3 -5.27 0.35 -11.45
CA LYS A 3 -6.48 0.77 -10.74
C LYS A 3 -7.31 -0.45 -10.42
N VAL A 4 -7.69 -0.58 -9.16
CA VAL A 4 -8.48 -1.68 -8.64
C VAL A 4 -9.88 -1.20 -8.37
N GLU A 5 -10.87 -1.88 -8.93
CA GLU A 5 -12.28 -1.51 -8.84
C GLU A 5 -13.04 -2.57 -8.05
N ASN A 6 -14.00 -2.14 -7.24
CA ASN A 6 -14.91 -3.05 -6.56
C ASN A 6 -15.94 -3.61 -7.56
N ARG A 7 -15.83 -4.90 -7.92
CA ARG A 7 -16.57 -5.55 -9.01
C ARG A 7 -17.91 -6.14 -8.57
N GLN A 8 -18.74 -5.34 -7.91
CA GLN A 8 -20.04 -5.83 -7.44
C GLN A 8 -21.11 -5.87 -8.54
N PRO A 9 -22.09 -6.77 -8.44
CA PRO A 9 -23.19 -6.86 -9.39
C PRO A 9 -24.18 -5.68 -9.22
N PHE A 10 -23.88 -4.55 -9.88
CA PHE A 10 -24.69 -3.33 -9.86
C PHE A 10 -26.12 -3.50 -10.39
N THR A 11 -26.34 -4.47 -11.28
CA THR A 11 -27.59 -4.64 -12.03
C THR A 11 -28.78 -4.94 -11.12
N LEU A 12 -28.62 -5.80 -10.12
CA LEU A 12 -29.72 -6.15 -9.22
C LEU A 12 -30.14 -4.98 -8.34
N TYR A 13 -29.17 -4.25 -7.79
CA TYR A 13 -29.43 -3.05 -6.98
C TYR A 13 -30.12 -1.95 -7.79
N THR A 14 -29.84 -1.88 -9.09
CA THR A 14 -30.51 -0.95 -10.01
C THR A 14 -32.00 -1.29 -10.14
N TYR A 15 -32.37 -2.57 -10.29
CA TYR A 15 -33.79 -2.97 -10.30
C TYR A 15 -34.49 -2.68 -8.97
N ALA A 16 -33.83 -2.96 -7.85
CA ALA A 16 -34.36 -2.65 -6.52
C ALA A 16 -34.56 -1.14 -6.31
N LEU A 17 -33.62 -0.30 -6.80
CA LEU A 17 -33.74 1.15 -6.79
C LEU A 17 -34.94 1.63 -7.61
N ILE A 18 -35.12 1.13 -8.83
CA ILE A 18 -36.27 1.49 -9.68
C ILE A 18 -37.58 1.14 -8.97
N SER A 19 -37.67 -0.05 -8.37
CA SER A 19 -38.84 -0.48 -7.60
C SER A 19 -39.14 0.43 -6.41
N LEU A 20 -38.12 0.87 -5.67
CA LEU A 20 -38.28 1.83 -4.59
C LEU A 20 -38.77 3.19 -5.07
N ILE A 21 -38.21 3.72 -6.17
CA ILE A 21 -38.63 5.01 -6.74
C ILE A 21 -40.10 4.95 -7.16
N VAL A 22 -40.52 3.88 -7.85
CA VAL A 22 -41.92 3.70 -8.27
C VAL A 22 -42.84 3.62 -7.06
N THR A 23 -42.42 2.91 -6.01
CA THR A 23 -43.19 2.79 -4.76
C THR A 23 -43.31 4.15 -4.05
N ASP A 24 -42.22 4.92 -3.96
CA ASP A 24 -42.22 6.25 -3.33
C ASP A 24 -43.19 7.20 -4.03
N ILE A 25 -43.15 7.23 -5.38
CA ILE A 25 -44.07 8.03 -6.21
C ILE A 25 -45.53 7.65 -5.92
N PHE A 26 -45.84 6.35 -5.85
CA PHE A 26 -47.20 5.89 -5.58
C PHE A 26 -47.69 6.33 -4.18
N VAL A 27 -46.83 6.20 -3.16
CA VAL A 27 -47.15 6.62 -1.78
C VAL A 27 -47.37 8.13 -1.71
N ILE A 28 -46.54 8.93 -2.38
CA ILE A 28 -46.68 10.39 -2.46
C ILE A 28 -47.99 10.78 -3.14
N ILE A 29 -48.33 10.17 -4.28
CA ILE A 29 -49.61 10.42 -4.97
C ILE A 29 -50.79 10.12 -4.03
N PHE A 30 -50.76 8.98 -3.35
CA PHE A 30 -51.82 8.60 -2.41
C PHE A 30 -51.94 9.59 -1.24
N LEU A 31 -50.80 10.05 -0.70
CA LEU A 31 -50.76 11.08 0.35
C LEU A 31 -51.38 12.40 -0.13
N VAL A 32 -51.01 12.88 -1.33
CA VAL A 32 -51.55 14.11 -1.92
C VAL A 32 -53.06 14.02 -2.13
N VAL A 33 -53.56 12.91 -2.69
CA VAL A 33 -55.01 12.69 -2.89
C VAL A 33 -55.76 12.75 -1.56
N ARG A 34 -55.23 12.11 -0.51
CA ARG A 34 -55.85 12.11 0.82
C ARG A 34 -55.89 13.52 1.43
N ILE A 35 -54.79 14.28 1.34
CA ILE A 35 -54.74 15.67 1.82
C ILE A 35 -55.77 16.54 1.08
N LEU A 36 -55.83 16.45 -0.25
CA LEU A 36 -56.75 17.25 -1.09
C LEU A 36 -58.22 16.88 -0.86
N SER A 37 -58.51 15.62 -0.55
CA SER A 37 -59.88 15.15 -0.26
C SER A 37 -60.46 15.69 1.06
N LYS A 38 -59.69 16.46 1.85
CA LYS A 38 -60.06 17.01 3.18
C LYS A 38 -60.59 15.96 4.18
N GLN A 39 -60.25 14.69 3.98
CA GLN A 39 -60.62 13.62 4.91
C GLN A 39 -59.82 13.81 6.20
N LYS A 40 -60.50 13.87 7.35
CA LYS A 40 -59.88 14.04 8.69
C LYS A 40 -59.21 12.75 9.18
N ILE A 41 -58.29 12.19 8.40
CA ILE A 41 -57.56 10.95 8.72
C ILE A 41 -56.08 11.25 8.96
N TYR A 42 -55.81 12.13 9.92
CA TYR A 42 -54.47 12.61 10.27
C TYR A 42 -53.49 11.48 10.63
N VAL A 43 -53.98 10.40 11.25
CA VAL A 43 -53.17 9.22 11.61
C VAL A 43 -52.61 8.54 10.35
N ILE A 44 -53.42 8.37 9.30
CA ILE A 44 -52.95 7.74 8.05
C ILE A 44 -51.94 8.65 7.34
N ILE A 45 -52.18 9.96 7.33
CA ILE A 45 -51.23 10.92 6.73
C ILE A 45 -49.88 10.85 7.44
N ALA A 46 -49.86 10.81 8.78
CA ALA A 46 -48.63 10.68 9.54
C ALA A 46 -47.87 9.38 9.22
N ILE A 47 -48.57 8.25 9.13
CA ILE A 47 -47.97 6.96 8.76
C ILE A 47 -47.36 7.02 7.34
N LEU A 48 -48.07 7.61 6.38
CA LEU A 48 -47.58 7.74 5.01
C LEU A 48 -46.34 8.64 4.92
N LEU A 49 -46.30 9.75 5.66
CA LEU A 49 -45.11 10.60 5.75
C LEU A 49 -43.90 9.84 6.32
N ILE A 50 -44.12 9.03 7.35
CA ILE A 50 -43.09 8.16 7.92
C ILE A 50 -42.60 7.16 6.86
N MET A 51 -43.52 6.55 6.09
CA MET A 51 -43.13 5.62 5.02
C MET A 51 -42.29 6.30 3.92
N VAL A 52 -42.69 7.48 3.45
CA VAL A 52 -41.91 8.26 2.46
C VAL A 52 -40.50 8.52 2.99
N TYR A 53 -40.36 8.97 4.23
CA TYR A 53 -39.05 9.20 4.84
C TYR A 53 -38.15 7.96 4.77
N PHE A 54 -38.67 6.78 5.12
CA PHE A 54 -37.90 5.53 5.07
C PHE A 54 -37.55 5.11 3.65
N ILE A 55 -38.47 5.25 2.68
CA ILE A 55 -38.22 4.92 1.28
C ILE A 55 -37.16 5.86 0.70
N THR A 56 -37.29 7.18 0.91
CA THR A 56 -36.29 8.16 0.48
C THR A 56 -34.92 7.86 1.10
N ARG A 57 -34.86 7.51 2.39
CA ARG A 57 -33.60 7.12 3.05
C ARG A 57 -32.99 5.87 2.41
N ALA A 58 -33.80 4.86 2.08
CA ALA A 58 -33.34 3.65 1.40
C ALA A 58 -32.81 3.96 -0.01
N ILE A 59 -33.50 4.83 -0.77
CA ILE A 59 -33.05 5.31 -2.09
C ILE A 59 -31.67 5.98 -1.98
N VAL A 60 -31.49 6.90 -1.03
CA VAL A 60 -30.21 7.59 -0.82
C VAL A 60 -29.09 6.61 -0.49
N ASN A 61 -29.33 5.65 0.40
CA ASN A 61 -28.33 4.65 0.76
C ASN A 61 -28.01 3.70 -0.42
N CYS A 62 -29.03 3.28 -1.17
CA CYS A 62 -28.85 2.48 -2.38
C CYS A 62 -27.92 3.20 -3.37
N LEU A 63 -28.21 4.47 -3.66
CA LEU A 63 -27.37 5.31 -4.52
C LEU A 63 -25.94 5.44 -3.97
N LYS A 64 -25.82 5.72 -2.66
CA LYS A 64 -24.54 6.01 -2.02
C LYS A 64 -23.61 4.81 -1.85
N TYR A 65 -24.14 3.61 -1.67
CA TYR A 65 -23.35 2.44 -1.26
C TYR A 65 -23.41 1.29 -2.25
N TYR A 66 -24.49 1.15 -3.02
CA TYR A 66 -24.73 -0.02 -3.89
C TYR A 66 -24.69 0.31 -5.38
N ILE A 67 -25.03 1.54 -5.77
CA ILE A 67 -24.93 2.02 -7.16
C ILE A 67 -23.60 2.74 -7.41
N SER A 68 -23.04 3.34 -6.38
CA SER A 68 -21.74 3.99 -6.48
C SER A 68 -20.63 2.97 -6.75
N LYS A 69 -19.73 3.31 -7.66
CA LYS A 69 -18.51 2.56 -7.90
C LYS A 69 -17.44 2.94 -6.88
N GLU A 70 -16.66 1.97 -6.45
CA GLU A 70 -15.49 2.19 -5.61
C GLU A 70 -14.22 1.77 -6.35
N GLU A 71 -13.18 2.57 -6.19
CA GLU A 71 -11.92 2.38 -6.86
C GLU A 71 -10.75 2.81 -5.98
N CYS A 72 -9.66 2.08 -6.10
CA CYS A 72 -8.38 2.35 -5.45
C CYS A 72 -7.27 2.43 -6.51
N TYR A 73 -6.33 3.34 -6.32
CA TYR A 73 -5.11 3.40 -7.10
C TYR A 73 -3.99 4.06 -6.28
N CYS A 74 -2.74 3.77 -6.62
CA CYS A 74 -1.59 4.39 -5.98
C CYS A 74 -1.07 5.56 -6.82
N GLU A 75 -0.82 6.70 -6.16
CA GLU A 75 -0.26 7.90 -6.77
C GLU A 75 0.66 8.58 -5.76
N ASN A 76 1.88 8.92 -6.17
CA ASN A 76 2.87 9.68 -5.37
C ASN A 76 3.04 9.17 -3.92
N GLY A 77 3.18 7.85 -3.74
CA GLY A 77 3.36 7.27 -2.40
C GLY A 77 2.10 7.18 -1.55
N THR A 78 0.93 7.46 -2.12
CA THR A 78 -0.37 7.51 -1.44
C THR A 78 -1.35 6.56 -2.12
N LEU A 79 -2.14 5.83 -1.32
CA LEU A 79 -3.30 5.10 -1.78
C LEU A 79 -4.49 6.05 -1.84
N MET A 80 -5.00 6.26 -3.05
CA MET A 80 -6.20 7.04 -3.32
C MET A 80 -7.39 6.08 -3.36
N TYR A 81 -8.37 6.31 -2.50
CA TYR A 81 -9.65 5.62 -2.54
C TYR A 81 -10.76 6.61 -2.91
N LYS A 82 -11.60 6.23 -3.88
CA LYS A 82 -12.75 7.04 -4.31
C LYS A 82 -14.02 6.21 -4.38
N ARG A 83 -15.13 6.84 -3.98
CA ARG A 83 -16.48 6.36 -4.24
C ARG A 83 -17.20 7.33 -5.15
N ILE A 84 -17.65 6.86 -6.31
CA ILE A 84 -18.16 7.69 -7.41
C ILE A 84 -19.55 7.21 -7.83
N LEU A 85 -20.52 8.12 -7.82
CA LEU A 85 -21.87 7.88 -8.32
C LEU A 85 -22.03 8.44 -9.75
N PHE A 86 -22.63 7.62 -10.62
CA PHE A 86 -22.91 7.96 -12.04
C PHE A 86 -21.71 8.53 -12.80
N LYS A 87 -20.49 8.08 -12.47
CA LYS A 87 -19.21 8.55 -13.06
C LYS A 87 -18.96 10.07 -12.92
N LYS A 88 -19.73 10.78 -12.09
CA LYS A 88 -19.68 12.25 -11.99
C LYS A 88 -19.55 12.75 -10.57
N PHE A 89 -20.25 12.14 -9.61
CA PHE A 89 -20.32 12.65 -8.25
C PHE A 89 -19.39 11.86 -7.33
N ILE A 90 -18.37 12.53 -6.80
CA ILE A 90 -17.49 11.94 -5.78
C ILE A 90 -18.24 12.01 -4.44
N LEU A 91 -18.51 10.84 -3.86
CA LEU A 91 -19.26 10.69 -2.61
C LEU A 91 -18.36 10.54 -1.39
N LYS A 92 -17.16 9.98 -1.58
CA LYS A 92 -16.15 9.72 -0.54
C LYS A 92 -14.80 9.70 -1.24
N GLU A 93 -13.81 10.37 -0.66
CA GLU A 93 -12.42 10.36 -1.10
C GLU A 93 -11.55 10.22 0.15
N MET A 94 -10.51 9.39 0.05
CA MET A 94 -9.50 9.24 1.09
C MET A 94 -8.13 9.16 0.46
N GLU A 95 -7.17 9.78 1.14
CA GLU A 95 -5.76 9.75 0.80
C GLU A 95 -5.03 9.10 1.97
N ILE A 96 -4.42 7.93 1.73
CA ILE A 96 -3.78 7.13 2.78
C ILE A 96 -2.31 6.93 2.39
N PRO A 97 -1.34 7.48 3.15
CA PRO A 97 0.07 7.27 2.87
C PRO A 97 0.41 5.78 2.87
N LEU A 98 0.99 5.28 1.78
CA LEU A 98 1.24 3.83 1.59
C LEU A 98 2.11 3.28 2.72
N LEU A 99 3.16 3.99 3.12
CA LEU A 99 4.07 3.55 4.19
C LEU A 99 3.41 3.47 5.57
N ASN A 100 2.24 4.10 5.77
CA ASN A 100 1.49 4.01 7.02
C ASN A 100 0.59 2.77 7.08
N ILE A 101 0.24 2.18 5.93
CA ILE A 101 -0.57 0.96 5.88
C ILE A 101 0.28 -0.21 6.41
N GLN A 102 -0.13 -0.79 7.53
CA GLN A 102 0.52 -1.94 8.13
C GLN A 102 -0.08 -3.25 7.62
N LYS A 103 -1.41 -3.32 7.52
CA LYS A 103 -2.13 -4.52 7.07
C LYS A 103 -3.33 -4.15 6.22
N VAL A 104 -3.60 -5.01 5.24
CA VAL A 104 -4.81 -5.01 4.42
C VAL A 104 -5.54 -6.31 4.73
N ILE A 105 -6.72 -6.20 5.33
CA ILE A 105 -7.45 -7.33 5.91
C ILE A 105 -8.81 -7.46 5.21
N ASP A 106 -9.11 -8.66 4.74
CA ASP A 106 -10.48 -9.05 4.43
C ASP A 106 -11.18 -9.42 5.74
N LYS A 107 -12.18 -8.62 6.16
CA LYS A 107 -12.99 -8.91 7.34
C LYS A 107 -13.93 -10.12 7.15
N GLY A 108 -13.97 -10.69 5.95
CA GLY A 108 -14.84 -11.79 5.58
C GLY A 108 -16.31 -11.38 5.54
N HIS A 109 -17.19 -12.37 5.43
CA HIS A 109 -18.62 -12.14 5.49
C HIS A 109 -19.06 -11.91 6.93
N ILE A 110 -19.87 -10.88 7.16
CA ILE A 110 -20.71 -10.83 8.35
C ILE A 110 -22.00 -11.58 8.03
N PRO A 111 -22.35 -12.67 8.75
CA PRO A 111 -23.69 -13.24 8.64
C PRO A 111 -24.69 -12.17 9.08
N SER A 112 -25.52 -11.66 8.17
CA SER A 112 -26.56 -10.73 8.57
C SER A 112 -27.52 -11.45 9.52
N HIS A 113 -27.51 -11.06 10.79
CA HIS A 113 -28.60 -11.19 11.77
C HIS A 113 -29.64 -12.29 11.45
N ASN A 114 -29.31 -13.56 11.67
CA ASN A 114 -30.27 -14.67 11.85
C ASN A 114 -31.57 -14.63 11.00
N ALA A 115 -31.51 -14.19 9.74
CA ALA A 115 -32.69 -14.17 8.89
C ALA A 115 -32.96 -15.60 8.44
N ARG A 116 -34.10 -16.16 8.87
CA ARG A 116 -34.51 -17.52 8.50
C ARG A 116 -34.60 -17.67 6.99
N ARG A 117 -34.34 -18.89 6.53
CA ARG A 117 -34.17 -19.32 5.13
C ARG A 117 -35.36 -19.03 4.19
N ASP A 118 -36.52 -18.62 4.70
CA ASP A 118 -37.79 -18.95 4.04
C ASP A 118 -38.59 -17.75 3.51
N VAL A 119 -38.09 -16.51 3.56
CA VAL A 119 -38.88 -15.36 3.09
C VAL A 119 -38.04 -14.33 2.34
N LEU A 120 -37.64 -14.63 1.10
CA LEU A 120 -37.19 -13.62 0.13
C LEU A 120 -38.39 -12.79 -0.37
N ASN A 121 -38.86 -11.84 0.45
CA ASN A 121 -39.78 -10.79 -0.01
C ASN A 121 -38.97 -9.55 -0.43
N PRO A 122 -39.31 -8.84 -1.53
CA PRO A 122 -38.77 -7.52 -1.89
C PRO A 122 -38.48 -6.56 -0.73
N LEU A 123 -39.28 -6.58 0.34
CA LEU A 123 -39.04 -5.83 1.60
C LEU A 123 -37.66 -6.09 2.24
N HIS A 124 -37.05 -7.26 2.06
CA HIS A 124 -35.72 -7.59 2.60
C HIS A 124 -34.58 -6.86 1.87
N TYR A 125 -34.72 -6.60 0.57
CA TYR A 125 -33.76 -5.75 -0.16
C TYR A 125 -33.78 -4.31 0.35
N VAL A 126 -34.94 -3.84 0.82
CA VAL A 126 -35.06 -2.53 1.47
C VAL A 126 -34.29 -2.52 2.80
N VAL A 127 -34.26 -3.63 3.54
CA VAL A 127 -33.45 -3.80 4.76
C VAL A 127 -31.95 -3.72 4.47
N LEU A 128 -31.46 -4.25 3.34
CA LEU A 128 -30.07 -4.09 2.93
C LEU A 128 -29.70 -2.62 2.80
N PHE A 129 -30.55 -1.80 2.18
CA PHE A 129 -30.25 -0.39 2.04
C PHE A 129 -30.21 0.37 3.37
N PHE A 130 -30.68 -0.21 4.48
CA PHE A 130 -30.46 0.38 5.80
C PHE A 130 -29.10 0.03 6.42
N ASN A 131 -28.46 -1.05 5.99
CA ASN A 131 -27.22 -1.55 6.57
C ASN A 131 -26.21 -1.94 5.48
N TYR A 132 -25.24 -1.06 5.23
CA TYR A 132 -24.09 -1.37 4.40
C TYR A 132 -22.94 -1.92 5.26
N TYR A 133 -22.06 -2.69 4.63
CA TYR A 133 -20.88 -3.25 5.26
C TYR A 133 -19.68 -2.98 4.37
N GLU A 134 -18.64 -2.33 4.89
CA GLU A 134 -17.36 -2.18 4.19
C GLU A 134 -16.49 -3.38 4.57
N ARG A 135 -15.96 -4.16 3.62
CA ARG A 135 -15.33 -5.47 3.91
C ARG A 135 -13.81 -5.42 4.05
N ILE A 136 -13.15 -4.50 3.34
CA ILE A 136 -11.70 -4.35 3.45
C ILE A 136 -11.39 -3.39 4.60
N LEU A 137 -10.54 -3.82 5.50
CA LEU A 137 -9.99 -3.03 6.58
C LEU A 137 -8.51 -2.74 6.30
N LEU A 138 -8.15 -1.46 6.28
CA LEU A 138 -6.77 -1.00 6.28
C LEU A 138 -6.40 -0.62 7.71
N GLU A 139 -5.43 -1.33 8.30
CA GLU A 139 -4.88 -1.02 9.62
C GLU A 139 -3.59 -0.21 9.45
N MET A 140 -3.55 0.98 10.05
CA MET A 140 -2.38 1.84 10.02
C MET A 140 -1.40 1.50 11.15
N LYS A 141 -0.12 1.84 10.95
CA LYS A 141 0.90 1.78 12.01
C LYS A 141 0.56 2.62 13.25
N THR A 142 -0.23 3.68 13.08
CA THR A 142 -0.72 4.55 14.17
C THR A 142 -1.82 3.89 15.01
N GLY A 143 -2.40 2.78 14.54
CA GLY A 143 -3.58 2.16 15.12
C GLY A 143 -4.90 2.60 14.49
N ASP A 144 -4.89 3.61 13.62
CA ASP A 144 -6.07 4.06 12.88
C ASP A 144 -6.58 2.99 11.91
N LYS A 145 -7.90 2.96 11.70
CA LYS A 145 -8.59 1.95 10.90
C LYS A 145 -9.46 2.59 9.84
N TYR A 146 -9.24 2.20 8.58
CA TYR A 146 -10.04 2.66 7.45
C TYR A 146 -10.77 1.50 6.81
N GLU A 147 -12.08 1.64 6.65
CA GLU A 147 -12.91 0.64 5.98
C GLU A 147 -13.27 1.12 4.58
N ILE A 148 -13.05 0.25 3.61
CA ILE A 148 -13.30 0.48 2.19
C ILE A 148 -13.96 -0.74 1.57
N PHE A 149 -14.47 -0.54 0.35
CA PHE A 149 -15.17 -1.53 -0.44
C PHE A 149 -16.42 -2.04 0.26
N ILE A 150 -17.54 -1.41 -0.09
CA ILE A 150 -18.86 -1.90 0.25
C ILE A 150 -18.96 -3.34 -0.24
N TYR A 151 -19.35 -4.21 0.66
CA TYR A 151 -19.67 -5.60 0.44
C TYR A 151 -21.16 -5.81 0.60
N ALA A 152 -21.82 -5.93 -0.54
CA ALA A 152 -23.24 -6.17 -0.58
C ALA A 152 -23.47 -7.69 -0.56
N PHE A 153 -23.64 -8.24 0.64
CA PHE A 153 -23.96 -9.66 0.83
C PHE A 153 -25.36 -9.97 0.26
N PRO A 154 -25.54 -11.06 -0.48
CA PRO A 154 -26.89 -11.53 -0.81
C PRO A 154 -27.58 -12.05 0.45
N TYR A 155 -28.82 -11.64 0.67
CA TYR A 155 -29.67 -12.30 1.66
C TYR A 155 -29.85 -13.77 1.28
N GLY A 156 -29.26 -14.63 2.11
CA GLY A 156 -29.54 -16.05 2.29
C GLY A 156 -29.37 -16.91 1.05
N THR A 157 -28.38 -17.81 1.05
CA THR A 157 -28.52 -19.09 0.36
C THR A 157 -27.59 -20.18 0.86
N ARG A 158 -28.21 -21.29 1.27
CA ARG A 158 -27.68 -22.65 1.06
C ARG A 158 -28.41 -23.36 -0.08
N ALA A 159 -29.12 -22.63 -0.94
CA ALA A 159 -29.64 -23.22 -2.18
C ALA A 159 -28.57 -23.03 -3.27
N GLU A 160 -28.07 -24.14 -3.80
CA GLU A 160 -26.94 -24.22 -4.75
C GLU A 160 -27.13 -23.33 -6.00
N GLU A 161 -28.36 -22.95 -6.34
CA GLU A 161 -28.68 -22.13 -7.52
C GLU A 161 -28.33 -20.64 -7.36
N LEU A 162 -28.43 -20.09 -6.14
CA LEU A 162 -28.12 -18.68 -5.85
C LEU A 162 -26.65 -18.51 -5.41
N GLU A 163 -26.02 -19.57 -4.91
CA GLU A 163 -24.56 -19.63 -4.69
C GLU A 163 -23.80 -19.45 -6.02
N LYS A 164 -24.39 -19.87 -7.15
CA LYS A 164 -23.87 -19.59 -8.50
C LYS A 164 -24.08 -18.13 -8.94
N ILE A 165 -25.09 -17.44 -8.41
CA ILE A 165 -25.39 -16.03 -8.74
C ILE A 165 -24.47 -15.08 -7.94
N TYR A 166 -24.11 -15.46 -6.72
CA TYR A 166 -23.27 -14.66 -5.83
C TYR A 166 -21.99 -15.39 -5.51
N ASN A 167 -21.02 -15.22 -6.39
CA ASN A 167 -19.68 -15.72 -6.22
C ASN A 167 -18.76 -14.60 -5.74
N ASP A 168 -18.09 -14.85 -4.63
CA ASP A 168 -17.12 -13.95 -4.03
C ASP A 168 -15.84 -13.78 -4.85
N ASN A 169 -15.63 -14.63 -5.86
CA ASN A 169 -14.44 -14.61 -6.71
C ASN A 169 -14.12 -13.22 -7.28
N ASP A 170 -15.13 -12.45 -7.69
CA ASP A 170 -14.91 -11.11 -8.23
C ASP A 170 -14.41 -10.13 -7.14
N PHE A 171 -14.95 -10.23 -5.93
CA PHE A 171 -14.49 -9.43 -4.80
C PHE A 171 -13.09 -9.86 -4.35
N LEU A 172 -12.85 -11.16 -4.18
CA LEU A 172 -11.57 -11.72 -3.76
C LEU A 172 -10.47 -11.37 -4.76
N LYS A 173 -10.78 -11.42 -6.05
CA LYS A 173 -9.88 -10.96 -7.10
C LYS A 173 -9.52 -9.47 -6.94
N SER A 174 -10.52 -8.61 -6.72
CA SER A 174 -10.26 -7.19 -6.44
C SER A 174 -9.46 -6.98 -5.14
N PHE A 175 -9.70 -7.79 -4.11
CA PHE A 175 -8.95 -7.75 -2.87
C PHE A 175 -7.48 -8.12 -3.07
N ASP A 176 -7.21 -9.22 -3.77
CA ASP A 176 -5.85 -9.68 -4.08
C ASP A 176 -5.12 -8.66 -4.96
N GLU A 177 -5.79 -8.13 -6.00
CA GLU A 177 -5.25 -7.07 -6.87
C GLU A 177 -4.88 -5.81 -6.06
N LEU A 178 -5.70 -5.42 -5.08
CA LEU A 178 -5.45 -4.27 -4.20
C LEU A 178 -4.26 -4.53 -3.27
N LYS A 179 -4.24 -5.69 -2.62
CA LYS A 179 -3.18 -6.07 -1.68
C LYS A 179 -1.83 -6.14 -2.37
N GLU A 180 -1.75 -6.81 -3.51
CA GLU A 180 -0.54 -6.88 -4.34
C GLU A 180 -0.08 -5.48 -4.76
N MET A 181 -0.99 -4.63 -5.25
CA MET A 181 -0.65 -3.26 -5.65
C MET A 181 -0.07 -2.44 -4.50
N ILE A 182 -0.63 -2.56 -3.28
CA ILE A 182 -0.10 -1.86 -2.10
C ILE A 182 1.29 -2.39 -1.74
N GLU A 183 1.48 -3.71 -1.69
CA GLU A 183 2.76 -4.34 -1.33
C GLU A 183 3.87 -4.01 -2.34
N GLU A 184 3.58 -4.03 -3.64
CA GLU A 184 4.52 -3.67 -4.70
C GLU A 184 4.95 -2.21 -4.61
N GLU A 185 4.00 -1.29 -4.45
CA GLU A 185 4.30 0.13 -4.36
C GLU A 185 5.04 0.49 -3.06
N GLN A 186 4.71 -0.14 -1.93
CA GLN A 186 5.48 0.00 -0.69
C GLN A 186 6.94 -0.44 -0.87
N LYS A 187 7.18 -1.59 -1.53
CA LYS A 187 8.54 -2.07 -1.82
C LYS A 187 9.30 -1.09 -2.70
N LYS A 188 8.68 -0.54 -3.75
CA LYS A 188 9.29 0.48 -4.62
C LYS A 188 9.67 1.74 -3.84
N ILE A 189 8.77 2.24 -3.00
CA ILE A 189 9.03 3.44 -2.19
C ILE A 189 10.20 3.20 -1.23
N LEU A 190 10.19 2.06 -0.52
CA LEU A 190 11.26 1.73 0.43
C LEU A 190 12.62 1.56 -0.29
N PHE A 191 12.61 0.93 -1.47
CA PHE A 191 13.79 0.81 -2.31
C PHE A 191 14.31 2.18 -2.75
N ASN A 192 13.44 3.07 -3.22
CA ASN A 192 13.84 4.41 -3.64
C ASN A 192 14.39 5.23 -2.45
N GLN A 193 13.77 5.17 -1.28
CA GLN A 193 14.28 5.81 -0.07
C GLN A 193 15.67 5.27 0.32
N LYS A 194 15.88 3.96 0.19
CA LYS A 194 17.19 3.35 0.41
C LYS A 194 18.24 3.91 -0.56
N VAL A 195 17.92 3.96 -1.85
CA VAL A 195 18.79 4.52 -2.91
C VAL A 195 19.09 5.99 -2.64
N GLU A 196 18.08 6.80 -2.31
CA GLU A 196 18.24 8.23 -2.02
C GLU A 196 19.16 8.46 -0.80
N ASN A 197 18.95 7.71 0.29
CA ASN A 197 19.81 7.76 1.47
C ASN A 197 21.26 7.35 1.16
N LEU A 198 21.45 6.35 0.29
CA LEU A 198 22.78 5.96 -0.17
C LEU A 198 23.40 7.12 -0.99
N MET A 199 22.69 7.67 -1.98
CA MET A 199 23.17 8.79 -2.78
C MET A 199 23.54 10.01 -1.93
N GLU A 200 22.77 10.33 -0.89
CA GLU A 200 23.08 11.42 0.04
C GLU A 200 24.45 11.17 0.71
N LYS A 201 24.69 9.97 1.25
CA LYS A 201 25.99 9.61 1.83
C LYS A 201 27.12 9.72 0.83
N TYR A 202 26.87 9.36 -0.42
CA TYR A 202 27.88 9.37 -1.46
C TYR A 202 28.06 10.70 -2.17
N ASN A 203 27.28 11.72 -1.80
CA ASN A 203 27.49 13.11 -2.19
C ASN A 203 28.25 13.92 -1.11
N PHE A 204 28.63 13.30 0.01
CA PHE A 204 29.47 13.95 1.03
C PHE A 204 30.89 14.28 0.53
N PRO A 205 31.61 15.19 1.22
CA PRO A 205 33.02 15.43 0.96
C PRO A 205 33.85 14.14 0.90
N LEU A 206 34.88 14.15 0.07
CA LEU A 206 35.73 12.98 -0.20
C LEU A 206 36.23 12.26 1.07
N ASP A 207 36.66 13.02 2.07
CA ASP A 207 37.17 12.48 3.33
C ASP A 207 36.10 11.81 4.20
N GLU A 208 34.87 12.32 4.17
CA GLU A 208 33.73 11.73 4.90
C GLU A 208 33.30 10.43 4.24
N ARG A 209 33.22 10.39 2.90
CA ARG A 209 32.92 9.16 2.14
C ARG A 209 33.99 8.09 2.34
N TYR A 210 35.25 8.50 2.31
CA TYR A 210 36.38 7.63 2.63
C TYR A 210 36.22 7.01 4.02
N SER A 211 35.98 7.84 5.03
CA SER A 211 35.78 7.39 6.42
C SER A 211 34.56 6.46 6.56
N TYR A 212 33.45 6.76 5.88
CA TYR A 212 32.27 5.89 5.82
C TYR A 212 32.62 4.50 5.31
N ILE A 213 33.37 4.42 4.22
CA ILE A 213 33.77 3.14 3.61
C ILE A 213 34.72 2.35 4.48
N LEU A 214 35.71 3.00 5.11
CA LEU A 214 36.61 2.31 6.03
C LEU A 214 35.82 1.67 7.19
N ASN A 215 34.87 2.40 7.76
CA ASN A 215 34.00 1.88 8.82
C ASN A 215 33.14 0.72 8.32
N LYS A 216 32.56 0.83 7.12
CA LYS A 216 31.79 -0.25 6.48
C LYS A 216 32.59 -1.53 6.28
N ILE A 217 33.82 -1.43 5.79
CA ILE A 217 34.72 -2.59 5.63
C ILE A 217 34.99 -3.26 6.98
N LEU A 218 35.21 -2.48 8.03
CA LEU A 218 35.45 -3.00 9.38
C LEU A 218 34.20 -3.60 10.04
N ASP A 219 33.02 -3.03 9.75
CA ASP A 219 31.74 -3.50 10.31
C ASP A 219 31.25 -4.79 9.64
N GLU A 220 31.40 -4.89 8.32
CA GLU A 220 30.96 -6.04 7.54
C GLU A 220 32.07 -7.09 7.37
N GLU A 221 33.31 -6.77 7.75
CA GLU A 221 34.54 -7.57 7.56
C GLU A 221 34.73 -8.06 6.12
N LYS A 222 34.19 -7.28 5.18
CA LYS A 222 34.16 -7.55 3.75
C LYS A 222 34.44 -6.28 2.99
N LEU A 223 35.07 -6.43 1.83
CA LEU A 223 35.24 -5.34 0.89
C LEU A 223 35.07 -5.85 -0.53
N TYR A 224 34.90 -4.89 -1.41
CA TYR A 224 34.65 -5.10 -2.82
C TYR A 224 35.79 -4.46 -3.59
N ILE A 225 36.52 -5.29 -4.34
CA ILE A 225 37.72 -4.90 -5.07
C ILE A 225 37.49 -5.01 -6.58
N SER A 226 37.96 -4.04 -7.33
CA SER A 226 38.07 -4.11 -8.79
C SER A 226 39.45 -3.61 -9.21
N GLU A 227 40.07 -4.25 -10.20
CA GLU A 227 41.36 -3.83 -10.74
C GLU A 227 41.17 -3.08 -12.06
N LYS A 228 41.74 -1.87 -12.13
CA LYS A 228 41.70 -1.01 -13.32
C LYS A 228 43.03 -0.31 -13.49
N ASP A 229 43.63 -0.42 -14.69
CA ASP A 229 44.88 0.26 -15.05
C ASP A 229 46.03 0.07 -14.02
N ASN A 230 46.21 -1.18 -13.54
CA ASN A 230 47.16 -1.55 -12.48
C ASN A 230 46.91 -0.88 -11.11
N ASN A 231 45.74 -0.29 -10.87
CA ASN A 231 45.32 0.25 -9.57
C ASN A 231 44.11 -0.52 -9.03
N PHE A 232 43.92 -0.49 -7.70
CA PHE A 232 42.74 -1.10 -7.08
C PHE A 232 41.67 -0.06 -6.78
N ILE A 233 40.43 -0.39 -7.10
CA ILE A 233 39.23 0.33 -6.66
C ILE A 233 38.63 -0.48 -5.51
N ILE A 234 38.44 0.16 -4.35
CA ILE A 234 37.93 -0.48 -3.14
C ILE A 234 36.66 0.20 -2.66
N ASN A 235 35.65 -0.60 -2.33
CA ASN A 235 34.41 -0.18 -1.68
C ASN A 235 34.08 -1.14 -0.52
N GLY A 236 33.26 -0.69 0.43
CA GLY A 236 32.85 -1.44 1.62
C GLY A 236 31.34 -1.64 1.74
N ASP A 237 30.55 -1.00 0.88
CA ASP A 237 29.09 -1.04 0.99
C ASP A 237 28.47 -1.85 -0.15
N SER A 238 28.04 -3.07 0.19
CA SER A 238 27.45 -3.99 -0.78
C SER A 238 26.12 -3.50 -1.36
N GLU A 239 25.39 -2.69 -0.60
CA GLU A 239 24.09 -2.16 -1.03
C GLU A 239 24.30 -1.08 -2.08
N ALA A 240 25.27 -0.20 -1.87
CA ALA A 240 25.64 0.81 -2.82
C ALA A 240 26.01 0.20 -4.19
N ILE A 241 26.83 -0.86 -4.18
CA ILE A 241 27.28 -1.55 -5.40
C ILE A 241 26.10 -2.14 -6.18
N LYS A 242 25.11 -2.68 -5.48
CA LYS A 242 23.94 -3.32 -6.11
C LYS A 242 22.92 -2.29 -6.60
N ASP A 243 22.72 -1.24 -5.82
CA ASP A 243 21.54 -0.37 -5.93
C ASP A 243 21.83 0.96 -6.65
N LEU A 244 23.10 1.41 -6.75
CA LEU A 244 23.47 2.69 -7.39
C LEU A 244 24.04 2.52 -8.81
N GLU A 245 23.53 3.29 -9.77
CA GLU A 245 23.86 3.16 -11.22
C GLU A 245 25.35 3.39 -11.55
N ILE A 246 25.96 4.36 -10.89
CA ILE A 246 27.40 4.67 -10.86
C ILE A 246 28.36 3.48 -10.65
N PHE A 247 27.89 2.36 -10.08
CA PHE A 247 28.68 1.16 -9.84
C PHE A 247 28.34 0.02 -10.79
N LYS A 248 27.30 0.18 -11.61
CA LYS A 248 26.72 -0.88 -12.44
C LYS A 248 27.70 -1.44 -13.49
N ASP A 249 28.61 -0.60 -13.98
CA ASP A 249 29.57 -0.97 -15.02
C ASP A 249 30.92 -1.47 -14.46
N ILE A 250 31.03 -1.62 -13.14
CA ILE A 250 32.27 -2.05 -12.48
C ILE A 250 32.08 -3.46 -11.94
N ASN A 251 32.94 -4.36 -12.40
CA ASN A 251 32.97 -5.72 -11.88
C ASN A 251 33.76 -5.75 -10.57
N PHE A 252 33.04 -5.72 -9.45
CA PHE A 252 33.60 -5.87 -8.12
C PHE A 252 33.62 -7.35 -7.69
N GLU A 253 34.77 -7.80 -7.18
CA GLU A 253 34.91 -9.07 -6.48
C GLU A 253 34.75 -8.84 -4.97
N GLU A 254 33.92 -9.67 -4.32
CA GLU A 254 33.80 -9.68 -2.86
C GLU A 254 34.97 -10.46 -2.24
N ILE A 255 35.69 -9.83 -1.33
CA ILE A 255 36.79 -10.46 -0.60
C ILE A 255 36.62 -10.24 0.90
N ASP A 256 36.91 -11.29 1.68
CA ASP A 256 37.03 -11.20 3.13
C ASP A 256 38.15 -10.21 3.51
N PHE A 257 37.85 -9.30 4.43
CA PHE A 257 38.78 -8.23 4.80
C PHE A 257 40.09 -8.78 5.37
N TYR A 258 40.04 -9.86 6.16
CA TYR A 258 41.26 -10.45 6.73
C TYR A 258 42.13 -11.10 5.66
N VAL A 259 41.51 -11.81 4.71
CA VAL A 259 42.21 -12.36 3.54
C VAL A 259 42.86 -11.24 2.73
N PHE A 260 42.14 -10.15 2.47
CA PHE A 260 42.68 -8.99 1.78
C PHE A 260 43.84 -8.34 2.56
N TYR A 261 43.70 -8.21 3.87
CA TYR A 261 44.72 -7.61 4.73
C TYR A 261 46.04 -8.40 4.71
N VAL A 262 45.97 -9.72 4.78
CA VAL A 262 47.16 -10.60 4.78
C VAL A 262 47.79 -10.65 3.39
N ASN A 263 46.98 -10.76 2.34
CA ASN A 263 47.48 -10.99 0.98
C ASN A 263 47.90 -9.71 0.26
N TYR A 264 47.33 -8.55 0.60
CA TYR A 264 47.61 -7.27 -0.05
C TYR A 264 48.25 -6.27 0.92
N LEU A 265 47.56 -5.89 2.01
CA LEU A 265 48.03 -4.81 2.90
C LEU A 265 49.29 -5.15 3.70
N SER A 266 49.56 -6.44 3.92
CA SER A 266 50.73 -6.88 4.69
C SER A 266 51.97 -7.12 3.85
N LYS A 267 51.88 -7.05 2.52
CA LYS A 267 53.01 -7.33 1.62
C LYS A 267 53.71 -6.04 1.19
N LYS A 268 55.04 -6.03 1.34
CA LYS A 268 55.89 -4.89 0.94
C LYS A 268 55.79 -4.54 -0.54
N GLU A 269 55.53 -5.52 -1.40
CA GLU A 269 55.40 -5.32 -2.85
C GLU A 269 54.20 -4.43 -3.23
N TYR A 270 53.18 -4.35 -2.36
CA TYR A 270 51.99 -3.55 -2.62
C TYR A 270 51.98 -2.20 -1.90
N GLU A 271 52.91 -1.92 -0.96
CA GLU A 271 52.88 -0.72 -0.10
C GLU A 271 52.74 0.59 -0.88
N ASN A 272 53.46 0.72 -2.00
CA ASN A 272 53.45 1.91 -2.85
C ASN A 272 52.37 1.89 -3.94
N LYS A 273 51.59 0.82 -4.07
CA LYS A 273 50.51 0.72 -5.07
C LYS A 273 49.39 1.69 -4.70
N LYS A 274 48.90 2.43 -5.68
CA LYS A 274 47.78 3.36 -5.51
C LYS A 274 46.46 2.59 -5.45
N VAL A 275 45.60 3.03 -4.55
CA VAL A 275 44.25 2.52 -4.40
C VAL A 275 43.28 3.70 -4.37
N LEU A 276 42.17 3.53 -5.07
CA LEU A 276 41.06 4.46 -5.10
C LEU A 276 39.99 3.92 -4.16
N VAL A 277 39.88 4.54 -2.99
CA VAL A 277 38.93 4.15 -1.96
C VAL A 277 37.75 5.08 -2.04
N GLY A 278 36.60 4.52 -2.39
CA GLY A 278 35.36 5.27 -2.37
C GLY A 278 34.99 6.04 -3.59
N TYR A 279 35.29 5.50 -4.78
CA TYR A 279 34.30 5.36 -5.85
C TYR A 279 34.91 4.80 -7.15
N ASN A 280 34.01 4.57 -8.11
CA ASN A 280 34.04 4.11 -9.52
C ASN A 280 35.27 4.40 -10.43
N GLY A 281 36.43 4.68 -9.86
CA GLY A 281 37.65 5.06 -10.55
C GLY A 281 37.78 6.56 -10.83
N ILE A 282 36.77 7.40 -10.54
CA ILE A 282 36.77 8.84 -10.88
C ILE A 282 36.81 9.74 -9.63
N ASP A 283 35.95 9.49 -8.65
CA ASP A 283 35.76 10.34 -7.47
C ASP A 283 36.16 9.64 -6.15
N GLY A 284 36.90 8.54 -6.24
CA GLY A 284 37.49 7.88 -5.07
C GLY A 284 38.69 8.63 -4.50
N LYS A 285 38.91 8.47 -3.19
CA LYS A 285 40.09 9.01 -2.53
C LYS A 285 41.30 8.18 -2.92
N GLU A 286 42.23 8.79 -3.65
CA GLU A 286 43.51 8.17 -3.99
C GLU A 286 44.41 8.15 -2.75
N VAL A 287 44.80 6.95 -2.31
CA VAL A 287 45.79 6.74 -1.26
C VAL A 287 46.73 5.61 -1.66
N THR A 288 47.88 5.50 -1.00
CA THR A 288 48.74 4.30 -1.10
C THR A 288 48.18 3.17 -0.26
N MET A 289 48.46 1.91 -0.60
CA MET A 289 48.14 0.76 0.27
C MET A 289 48.67 0.92 1.70
N LEU A 290 49.87 1.50 1.87
CA LEU A 290 50.43 1.80 3.20
C LEU A 290 49.51 2.73 3.99
N LYS A 291 49.17 3.89 3.41
CA LYS A 291 48.24 4.84 4.04
C LYS A 291 46.87 4.24 4.33
N PHE A 292 46.30 3.48 3.40
CA PHE A 292 45.03 2.78 3.60
C PHE A 292 45.08 1.80 4.78
N LYS A 293 46.17 1.05 4.92
CA LYS A 293 46.42 0.16 6.06
C LYS A 293 46.52 0.92 7.38
N GLU A 294 47.24 2.04 7.41
CA GLU A 294 47.37 2.90 8.59
C GLU A 294 46.00 3.41 9.04
N ASP A 295 45.22 3.98 8.12
CA ASP A 295 43.91 4.57 8.41
C ASP A 295 42.92 3.51 8.93
N ILE A 296 42.93 2.31 8.35
CA ILE A 296 42.12 1.17 8.83
C ILE A 296 42.53 0.75 10.24
N ASN A 297 43.84 0.63 10.50
CA ASN A 297 44.35 0.23 11.81
C ASN A 297 44.01 1.27 12.87
N GLU A 298 44.10 2.57 12.55
CA GLU A 298 43.74 3.66 13.46
C GLU A 298 42.27 3.56 13.89
N ILE A 299 41.34 3.36 12.95
CA ILE A 299 39.91 3.20 13.26
C ILE A 299 39.67 1.94 14.10
N ARG A 300 40.27 0.81 13.73
CA ARG A 300 40.12 -0.47 14.45
C ARG A 300 40.64 -0.37 15.88
N ASP A 301 41.83 0.21 16.06
CA ASP A 301 42.51 0.27 17.35
C ASP A 301 41.82 1.31 18.26
N GLY A 302 41.27 2.40 17.70
CA GLY A 302 40.40 3.34 18.40
C GLY A 302 39.10 2.70 18.93
N ARG A 303 38.45 1.84 18.13
CA ARG A 303 37.28 1.06 18.57
C ARG A 303 37.62 0.07 19.70
N SER A 304 38.82 -0.51 19.68
CA SER A 304 39.32 -1.44 20.70
C SER A 304 39.58 -0.75 22.04
N THR A 305 40.06 0.49 22.02
CA THR A 305 40.30 1.29 23.24
C THR A 305 38.99 1.74 23.88
N LEU A 306 37.99 2.16 23.10
CA LEU A 306 36.64 2.50 23.58
C LEU A 306 35.89 1.31 24.21
N LYS A 307 36.08 0.09 23.71
CA LYS A 307 35.49 -1.12 24.31
C LYS A 307 36.11 -1.54 25.65
N LYS A 308 37.27 -0.97 26.01
CA LYS A 308 38.00 -1.28 27.26
C LYS A 308 37.76 -0.26 28.38
N SER A 309 37.05 0.84 28.13
CA SER A 309 36.61 1.82 29.14
C SER A 309 35.16 1.56 29.54
#